data_AF-A0A0Q6VBM5-F1
#
_entry.id   AF-A0A0Q6VBM5-F1
#
_cell.length_a   1.000
_cell.length_b   1.000
_cell.length_c   1.000
_cell.angle_alpha   90.00
_cell.angle_beta   90.00
_cell.angle_gamma   90.00
#
_symmetry.space_group_name_H-M   'P 1'
#
loop_
_entity.id
_entity.type
_entity.pdbx_description
1 polymer ?
#
loop_
_entity_poly.entity_id
_entity_poly.type
_entity_poly.pdbx_seq_one_letter_code
_entity_poly.pdbx_strand_id
1 'polypeptide(L)'
;MVRQRVVLGSVGDDGRASGAARRLRDEGQEIVYVGGHQTPEQLVHTAIAEDATVILVDGDAPALARIAELCVELGADDVLVTPLDVRPGAPRSR
;
A
#
# COMPACT_ATOMS: atom_id res chain seq x y z
N MET A 1 -13.75 3.64 -16.03
CA MET A 1 -12.36 3.55 -15.53
C MET A 1 -12.43 3.53 -14.02
N VAL A 2 -12.17 2.39 -13.39
CA VAL A 2 -12.06 2.35 -11.93
C VAL A 2 -10.77 3.09 -11.59
N ARG A 3 -10.88 4.21 -10.88
CA ARG A 3 -9.70 4.95 -10.42
C ARG A 3 -9.06 4.10 -9.32
N GLN A 4 -7.95 3.45 -9.62
CA GLN A 4 -7.24 2.67 -8.62
C GLN A 4 -6.50 3.64 -7.70
N ARG A 5 -6.98 3.74 -6.47
CA ARG A 5 -6.35 4.49 -5.40
C ARG A 5 -5.43 3.56 -4.61
N VAL A 6 -4.20 4.01 -4.41
CA VAL A 6 -3.12 3.23 -3.80
C VAL A 6 -2.60 3.99 -2.59
N VAL A 7 -2.60 3.38 -1.42
CA VAL A 7 -1.88 3.90 -0.26
C VAL A 7 -0.45 3.38 -0.32
N LEU A 8 0.53 4.27 -0.16
CA LEU A 8 1.95 3.95 -0.11
C LEU A 8 2.55 4.46 1.20
N GLY A 9 3.22 3.58 1.93
CA GLY A 9 4.02 3.97 3.10
C GLY A 9 5.15 3.00 3.41
N SER A 10 6.01 3.40 4.34
CA SER A 10 7.14 2.60 4.82
C SER A 10 6.99 2.30 6.30
N VAL A 11 7.29 1.06 6.70
CA VAL A 11 7.38 0.63 8.10
C VAL A 11 8.77 0.97 8.70
N GLY A 12 9.68 1.51 7.87
CA GLY A 12 11.02 1.97 8.27
C GLY A 12 11.44 3.23 7.51
N ASP A 13 12.63 3.20 6.93
CA ASP A 13 13.21 4.30 6.16
C ASP A 13 12.32 4.67 4.96
N ASP A 14 12.16 5.98 4.74
CA ASP A 14 11.16 6.53 3.81
C ASP A 14 11.71 6.77 2.39
N GLY A 15 13.03 6.66 2.21
CA GLY A 15 13.71 7.09 0.98
C GLY A 15 13.23 6.37 -0.28
N ARG A 16 12.96 5.06 -0.18
CA ARG A 16 12.48 4.27 -1.32
C ARG A 16 11.01 4.51 -1.61
N ALA A 17 10.17 4.53 -0.57
CA ALA A 17 8.75 4.83 -0.68
C ALA A 17 8.50 6.20 -1.34
N SER A 18 9.25 7.24 -0.95
CA SER A 18 9.13 8.58 -1.55
C SER A 18 9.39 8.57 -3.07
N GLY A 19 10.47 7.91 -3.50
CA GLY A 19 10.83 7.80 -4.92
C GLY A 19 9.78 7.03 -5.73
N ALA A 20 9.24 5.94 -5.17
CA ALA A 20 8.18 5.19 -5.81
C ALA A 20 6.87 5.99 -5.91
N ALA A 21 6.47 6.73 -4.86
CA ALA A 21 5.29 7.59 -4.90
C ALA A 21 5.35 8.57 -6.08
N ARG A 22 6.51 9.21 -6.25
CA ARG A 22 6.74 10.13 -7.36
C ARG A 22 6.60 9.43 -8.71
N ARG A 23 7.30 8.31 -8.90
CA ARG A 23 7.26 7.53 -10.14
C ARG A 23 5.84 7.08 -10.50
N LEU A 24 5.10 6.51 -9.54
CA LEU A 24 3.75 6.00 -9.78
C LEU A 24 2.75 7.13 -10.06
N ARG A 25 2.93 8.31 -9.44
CA ARG A 25 2.15 9.52 -9.78
C ARG A 25 2.47 10.01 -11.19
N ASP A 26 3.73 10.00 -11.60
CA ASP A 26 4.15 10.37 -12.96
C ASP A 26 3.59 9.38 -14.00
N GLU A 27 3.39 8.10 -13.64
CA GLU A 27 2.68 7.08 -14.43
C GLU A 27 1.14 7.28 -14.46
N GLY A 28 0.62 8.26 -13.73
CA GLY A 28 -0.81 8.61 -13.69
C GLY A 28 -1.64 7.84 -12.66
N GLN A 29 -1.01 7.14 -11.71
CA GLN A 29 -1.72 6.48 -10.62
C GLN A 29 -2.11 7.44 -9.50
N GLU A 30 -3.25 7.17 -8.86
CA GLU A 30 -3.74 7.95 -7.73
C GLU A 30 -3.10 7.44 -6.43
N ILE A 31 -1.98 8.07 -6.04
CA ILE A 31 -1.17 7.65 -4.88
C ILE A 31 -1.44 8.54 -3.67
N VAL A 32 -1.96 7.93 -2.60
CA VAL A 32 -1.95 8.48 -1.24
C VAL A 32 -0.65 8.05 -0.57
N TYR A 33 0.24 9.00 -0.32
CA TYR A 33 1.52 8.72 0.32
C TYR A 33 1.49 9.14 1.78
N VAL A 34 1.72 8.21 2.69
CA VAL A 34 1.66 8.43 4.15
C VAL A 34 3.04 8.62 4.79
N GLY A 35 4.13 8.48 4.02
CA GLY A 35 5.50 8.59 4.53
C GLY A 35 6.03 7.31 5.18
N GLY A 36 7.17 7.44 5.87
CA GLY A 36 7.82 6.34 6.59
C GLY A 36 7.47 6.29 8.07
N HIS A 37 8.07 5.31 8.75
CA HIS A 37 7.84 5.02 10.17
C HIS A 37 6.35 4.79 10.52
N GLN A 38 5.56 4.30 9.57
CA GLN A 38 4.17 3.98 9.78
C GLN A 38 4.03 2.58 10.39
N THR A 39 3.07 2.40 11.29
CA THR A 39 2.72 1.05 11.76
C THR A 39 1.80 0.34 10.75
N PRO A 40 1.76 -1.01 10.76
CA PRO A 40 0.79 -1.78 10.01
C PRO A 40 -0.66 -1.28 10.18
N GLU A 41 -1.05 -0.97 11.41
CA GLU A 41 -2.39 -0.48 11.76
C GLU A 41 -2.68 0.87 11.11
N GLN A 42 -1.71 1.80 11.15
CA GLN A 42 -1.86 3.11 10.50
C GLN A 42 -2.07 2.96 8.99
N LEU A 43 -1.29 2.09 8.34
CA LEU A 43 -1.42 1.85 6.89
C LEU A 43 -2.81 1.31 6.52
N VAL A 44 -3.30 0.32 7.26
CA VAL A 44 -4.63 -0.26 7.02
C VAL A 44 -5.73 0.76 7.31
N HIS A 45 -5.64 1.51 8.41
CA HIS A 45 -6.63 2.56 8.71
C HIS A 45 -6.67 3.64 7.64
N THR A 46 -5.52 4.08 7.13
CA THR A 46 -5.49 5.03 6.01
C THR A 46 -6.07 4.42 4.74
N ALA A 47 -5.78 3.16 4.43
CA ALA A 47 -6.35 2.50 3.25
C ALA A 47 -7.87 2.44 3.29
N ILE A 48 -8.45 2.11 4.45
CA ILE A 48 -9.90 2.10 4.64
C ILE A 48 -10.48 3.51 4.55
N ALA A 49 -9.86 4.50 5.21
CA ALA A 49 -10.34 5.87 5.22
C ALA A 49 -10.33 6.50 3.82
N GLU A 50 -9.33 6.16 3.01
CA GLU A 50 -9.14 6.67 1.65
C GLU A 50 -9.88 5.84 0.59
N ASP A 51 -10.56 4.75 0.96
CA ASP A 51 -11.19 3.82 0.02
C ASP A 51 -10.18 3.28 -1.02
N ALA A 52 -9.03 2.85 -0.53
CA ALA A 52 -7.91 2.41 -1.35
C ALA A 52 -7.99 0.93 -1.70
N THR A 53 -7.79 0.63 -2.98
CA THR A 53 -7.81 -0.74 -3.50
C THR A 53 -6.49 -1.50 -3.33
N VAL A 54 -5.40 -0.77 -3.04
CA VAL A 54 -4.06 -1.34 -2.93
C VAL A 54 -3.29 -0.65 -1.80
N ILE A 55 -2.59 -1.42 -0.98
CA ILE A 55 -1.58 -0.93 -0.04
C ILE A 55 -0.21 -1.39 -0.55
N LEU A 56 0.60 -0.42 -0.92
CA LEU A 56 2.00 -0.61 -1.28
C LEU A 56 2.86 -0.33 -0.04
N VAL A 57 3.67 -1.30 0.37
CA VAL A 57 4.41 -1.25 1.63
C VAL A 57 5.90 -1.39 1.37
N ASP A 58 6.69 -0.43 1.84
CA ASP A 58 8.14 -0.57 1.97
C ASP A 58 8.45 -1.13 3.37
N GLY A 59 8.69 -2.43 3.44
CA GLY A 59 8.87 -3.12 4.70
C GLY A 59 9.10 -4.63 4.52
N ASP A 60 9.47 -5.29 5.61
CA ASP A 60 9.79 -6.71 5.60
C ASP A 60 8.52 -7.59 5.52
N ALA A 61 8.71 -8.86 5.12
CA ALA A 61 7.63 -9.83 5.00
C ALA A 61 6.70 -9.95 6.24
N PRO A 62 7.20 -9.88 7.51
CA PRO A 62 6.32 -9.90 8.67
C PRO A 62 5.38 -8.69 8.75
N ALA A 63 5.84 -7.50 8.33
CA ALA A 63 5.01 -6.31 8.30
C ALA A 63 3.89 -6.46 7.25
N LEU A 64 4.22 -6.98 6.07
CA LEU A 64 3.22 -7.26 5.03
C LEU A 64 2.18 -8.28 5.48
N ALA A 65 2.61 -9.37 6.13
CA ALA A 65 1.71 -10.37 6.68
C ALA A 65 0.75 -9.75 7.72
N ARG A 66 1.30 -8.92 8.62
CA ARG A 66 0.49 -8.23 9.63
C ARG A 66 -0.54 -7.27 9.03
N ILE A 67 -0.18 -6.54 7.98
CA ILE A 67 -1.10 -5.63 7.26
C ILE A 67 -2.21 -6.45 6.60
N ALA A 68 -1.88 -7.56 5.94
CA ALA A 68 -2.88 -8.42 5.31
C ALA A 68 -3.85 -9.04 6.32
N GLU A 69 -3.35 -9.48 7.49
CA GLU A 69 -4.20 -9.94 8.59
C GLU A 69 -5.15 -8.85 9.07
N LEU A 70 -4.63 -7.64 9.33
CA LEU A 70 -5.41 -6.49 9.78
C LEU A 70 -6.49 -6.07 8.77
N CYS A 71 -6.18 -6.13 7.46
CA CYS A 71 -7.17 -5.90 6.41
C CYS A 71 -8.35 -6.87 6.54
N VAL A 72 -8.09 -8.17 6.75
CA VAL A 72 -9.14 -9.19 6.92
C VAL A 72 -9.91 -8.96 8.22
N GLU A 73 -9.22 -8.69 9.33
CA GLU A 73 -9.86 -8.41 10.63
C GLU A 73 -10.81 -7.20 10.58
N LEU A 74 -10.49 -6.20 9.76
CA LEU A 74 -11.26 -4.96 9.61
C LEU A 74 -12.30 -5.02 8.47
N GLY A 75 -12.44 -6.17 7.78
CA GLY A 75 -13.40 -6.35 6.70
C GLY A 75 -13.02 -5.66 5.38
N ALA A 76 -11.72 -5.43 5.16
CA ALA A 76 -11.12 -4.86 3.96
C ALA A 76 -10.37 -5.96 3.17
N ASP A 77 -10.99 -7.12 2.99
CA ASP A 77 -10.41 -8.28 2.30
C ASP A 77 -10.23 -8.09 0.79
N ASP A 78 -10.85 -7.06 0.23
CA ASP A 78 -10.72 -6.62 -1.15
C ASP A 78 -9.46 -5.77 -1.41
N VAL A 79 -8.79 -5.31 -0.35
CA VAL A 79 -7.58 -4.49 -0.45
C VAL A 79 -6.35 -5.35 -0.74
N LEU A 80 -5.68 -5.07 -1.86
CA LEU A 80 -4.47 -5.78 -2.25
C LEU A 80 -3.24 -5.24 -1.50
N VAL A 81 -2.66 -6.05 -0.61
CA VAL A 81 -1.37 -5.75 0.02
C VAL A 81 -0.21 -6.23 -0.86
N THR A 82 0.73 -5.35 -1.16
CA THR A 82 1.89 -5.64 -2.01
C THR A 82 3.17 -4.94 -1.52
N PRO A 83 4.35 -5.58 -1.65
CA PRO A 83 5.62 -4.89 -1.38
C PRO A 83 5.88 -3.80 -2.43
N LEU A 84 6.68 -2.81 -2.04
CA LEU A 84 7.15 -1.70 -2.89
C LEU A 84 7.76 -2.17 -4.22
N ASP A 85 8.42 -3.32 -4.21
CA ASP A 85 9.15 -3.90 -5.34
C ASP A 85 8.21 -4.41 -6.45
N VAL A 86 6.92 -4.58 -6.15
CA VAL A 86 5.92 -5.14 -7.05
C VAL A 86 4.99 -4.04 -7.54
N ARG A 87 4.72 -4.02 -8.86
CA ARG A 87 3.83 -3.04 -9.46
C ARG A 87 2.39 -3.18 -8.91
N PRO A 88 1.78 -2.11 -8.38
CA PRO A 88 0.39 -2.14 -7.93
C PRO A 88 -0.53 -2.42 -9.12
N GLY A 89 -1.45 -3.37 -8.95
CA GLY A 89 -2.41 -3.76 -10.00
C GLY A 89 -1.90 -4.78 -11.02
N ALA A 90 -0.71 -5.38 -10.83
CA ALA A 90 -0.34 -6.57 -11.59
C ALA A 90 -1.31 -7.73 -11.22
N PRO A 91 -1.97 -8.37 -12.20
CA PRO A 91 -2.82 -9.52 -11.90
C PRO A 91 -1.94 -10.59 -11.24
N ARG A 92 -2.37 -11.09 -10.07
CA ARG A 92 -1.80 -12.31 -9.49
C ARG A 92 -2.09 -13.43 -10.50
N SER A 93 -1.10 -13.79 -11.31
CA SER A 93 -1.17 -14.94 -12.19
C SER A 93 -1.44 -16.16 -11.31
N ARG A 94 -2.63 -16.73 -11.49
CA ARG A 94 -3.07 -17.96 -10.85
C ARG A 94 -2.24 -19.14 -11.32
#